data_AF-A0A3N5EU85-F1
#
_entry.id   AF-A0A3N5EU85-F1
#
_cell.length_a   1.000
_cell.length_b   1.000
_cell.length_c   1.000
_cell.angle_alpha   90.00
_cell.angle_beta   90.00
_cell.angle_gamma   90.00
#
_symmetry.space_group_name_H-M   'P 1'
#
loop_
_entity.id
_entity.type
_entity.pdbx_description
1 polymer ?
#
loop_
_entity_poly.entity_id
_entity_poly.type
_entity_poly.pdbx_seq_one_letter_code
_entity_poly.pdbx_strand_id
1 'polypeptide(L)'
;LMLAIAWVNDSPLTIETTSLYLGSLAYLAIFGSIVAFGCYLSLIGRIGADRAAYATLLFPLVALAISTIWEGYHWTPSAMTGIVLILAGNFLMLQQRRRMAISQRESSNWLRVLMPSKAERHQNL
;
A
#
# COMPACT_ATOMS: atom_id res chain seq x y z
N LEU A 1 24.44 10.73 -11.31
CA LEU A 1 24.63 9.60 -12.25
C LEU A 1 23.67 9.69 -13.44
N MET A 2 22.34 9.60 -13.23
CA MET A 2 21.33 9.74 -14.30
C MET A 2 21.42 11.05 -15.10
N LEU A 3 21.69 12.19 -14.45
CA LEU A 3 21.84 13.49 -15.12
C LEU A 3 23.06 13.55 -16.07
N ALA A 4 24.13 12.81 -15.74
CA ALA A 4 25.34 12.75 -16.56
C ALA A 4 25.16 11.83 -17.78
N ILE A 5 24.33 10.79 -17.65
CA ILE A 5 24.00 9.86 -18.75
C ILE A 5 23.06 10.55 -19.76
N ALA A 6 22.13 11.39 -19.30
CA ALA A 6 21.22 12.15 -20.16
C ALA A 6 21.95 13.19 -21.04
N TRP A 7 22.98 13.85 -20.49
CA TRP A 7 23.81 14.80 -21.24
C TRP A 7 24.63 14.15 -22.36
N VAL A 8 25.00 12.87 -22.21
CA VAL A 8 25.77 12.12 -23.22
C VAL A 8 24.87 11.53 -24.31
N ASN A 9 23.59 11.28 -24.01
CA ASN A 9 22.67 10.60 -24.93
C ASN A 9 21.91 11.53 -25.89
N ASP A 10 22.17 12.85 -25.85
CA ASP A 10 21.48 13.88 -26.67
C ASP A 10 19.99 13.55 -26.85
N SER A 11 19.35 13.07 -25.78
CA SER A 11 17.98 12.61 -25.87
C SER A 11 17.12 13.86 -25.74
N PRO A 12 16.50 14.33 -26.82
CA PRO A 12 15.61 15.44 -26.68
C PRO A 12 14.49 14.94 -25.78
N LEU A 13 14.26 15.60 -24.64
CA LEU A 13 12.99 15.53 -23.95
C LEU A 13 11.94 16.27 -24.81
N THR A 14 11.80 15.84 -26.07
CA THR A 14 10.75 16.27 -26.96
C THR A 14 9.49 15.67 -26.39
N ILE A 15 8.73 16.48 -25.66
CA ILE A 15 7.29 16.27 -25.61
C ILE A 15 6.83 16.45 -27.05
N GLU A 16 6.82 15.34 -27.79
CA GLU A 16 6.22 15.34 -29.10
C GLU A 16 4.74 15.64 -28.88
N THR A 17 4.31 16.86 -29.22
CA THR A 17 2.90 17.26 -29.30
C THR A 17 2.19 16.56 -30.47
N THR A 18 2.65 15.36 -30.80
CA THR A 18 2.00 14.39 -31.66
C THR A 18 0.72 13.95 -30.97
N SER A 19 -0.40 13.98 -31.71
CA SER A 19 -1.73 13.61 -31.22
C SER A 19 -1.75 12.20 -30.58
N LEU A 20 -0.88 11.30 -31.05
CA LEU A 20 -0.69 9.95 -30.54
C LEU A 20 -0.06 9.88 -29.14
N TYR A 21 0.87 10.80 -28.82
CA TYR A 21 1.48 10.90 -27.49
C TYR A 21 0.47 11.46 -26.48
N LEU A 22 -0.22 12.54 -26.85
CA LEU A 22 -1.32 13.11 -26.06
C LEU A 22 -2.45 12.10 -25.84
N GLY A 23 -2.80 11.31 -26.86
CA GLY A 23 -3.77 10.22 -26.77
C GLY A 23 -3.35 9.12 -25.80
N SER A 24 -2.10 8.66 -25.89
CA SER A 24 -1.53 7.66 -24.97
C SER A 24 -1.48 8.17 -23.53
N LEU A 25 -1.09 9.43 -23.35
CA LEU A 25 -1.05 10.09 -22.03
C LEU A 25 -2.45 10.20 -21.43
N ALA A 26 -3.44 10.64 -22.22
CA ALA A 26 -4.83 10.75 -21.77
C ALA A 26 -5.43 9.38 -21.44
N TYR A 27 -5.17 8.36 -22.27
CA TYR A 27 -5.60 7.00 -22.01
C TYR A 27 -5.03 6.46 -20.69
N LEU A 28 -3.72 6.62 -20.48
CA LEU A 28 -3.05 6.16 -19.27
C LEU A 28 -3.50 6.94 -18.03
N ALA A 29 -3.69 8.25 -18.14
CA ALA A 29 -4.18 9.08 -17.04
C ALA A 29 -5.60 8.67 -16.63
N ILE A 30 -6.50 8.43 -17.58
CA ILE A 30 -7.89 8.08 -17.27
C ILE A 30 -7.97 6.63 -16.76
N PHE A 31 -7.53 5.66 -17.56
CA PHE A 31 -7.71 4.26 -17.23
C PHE A 31 -6.70 3.75 -16.20
N GLY A 32 -5.43 4.12 -16.35
CA GLY A 32 -4.36 3.68 -15.46
C GLY A 32 -4.35 4.39 -14.11
N SER A 33 -4.79 5.66 -14.05
CA SER A 33 -4.78 6.44 -12.82
C SER A 33 -6.18 6.67 -12.26
N ILE A 34 -7.07 7.40 -12.95
CA ILE A 34 -8.38 7.80 -12.36
C ILE A 34 -9.21 6.57 -11.98
N VAL A 35 -9.35 5.59 -12.87
CA VAL A 35 -10.14 4.37 -12.59
C VAL A 35 -9.47 3.51 -11.52
N ALA A 36 -8.16 3.27 -11.63
CA ALA A 36 -7.42 2.46 -10.65
C ALA A 36 -7.46 3.09 -9.24
N PHE A 37 -7.24 4.40 -9.17
CA PHE A 37 -7.25 5.16 -7.92
C PHE A 37 -8.67 5.29 -7.35
N GLY A 38 -9.67 5.51 -8.22
CA GLY A 38 -11.09 5.50 -7.83
C GLY A 38 -11.51 4.15 -7.25
N CYS A 39 -11.10 3.05 -7.89
CA CYS A 39 -11.32 1.71 -7.37
C CYS A 39 -10.59 1.51 -6.04
N TYR A 40 -9.34 1.94 -5.91
CA TYR A 40 -8.56 1.88 -4.67
C TYR A 40 -9.23 2.61 -3.51
N LEU A 41 -9.70 3.85 -3.72
CA LEU A 41 -10.40 4.63 -2.70
C LEU A 41 -11.78 4.04 -2.37
N SER A 42 -12.54 3.60 -3.39
CA SER A 42 -13.85 2.94 -3.20
C SER A 42 -13.73 1.62 -2.44
N LEU A 43 -12.66 0.86 -2.71
CA LEU A 43 -12.27 -0.26 -1.87
C LEU A 43 -12.00 0.32 -0.48
N ILE A 44 -10.95 1.11 -0.26
CA ILE A 44 -10.55 1.58 1.09
C ILE A 44 -11.70 2.08 1.97
N GLY A 45 -12.60 2.91 1.42
CA GLY A 45 -13.75 3.47 2.12
C GLY A 45 -14.70 2.43 2.72
N ARG A 46 -14.72 1.19 2.21
CA ARG A 46 -15.66 0.14 2.67
C ARG A 46 -15.19 -0.78 3.80
N ILE A 47 -13.88 -0.95 4.08
CA ILE A 47 -13.40 -1.97 5.08
C ILE A 47 -12.52 -1.38 6.22
N GLY A 48 -12.12 -0.09 6.19
CA GLY A 48 -11.47 0.55 7.36
C GLY A 48 -10.10 -0.03 7.76
N ALA A 49 -9.51 0.45 8.87
CA ALA A 49 -8.08 0.36 9.26
C ALA A 49 -7.40 -1.04 9.23
N ASP A 50 -8.17 -2.13 9.16
CA ASP A 50 -7.69 -3.50 8.97
C ASP A 50 -7.02 -3.72 7.58
N ARG A 51 -7.33 -2.85 6.60
CA ARG A 51 -6.89 -2.95 5.19
C ARG A 51 -5.41 -2.73 4.90
N ALA A 52 -4.62 -2.21 5.82
CA ALA A 52 -3.21 -1.88 5.55
C ALA A 52 -2.40 -3.10 5.06
N ALA A 53 -2.74 -4.28 5.59
CA ALA A 53 -2.17 -5.56 5.16
C ALA A 53 -2.61 -5.94 3.74
N TYR A 54 -3.90 -5.86 3.47
CA TYR A 54 -4.46 -6.26 2.18
C TYR A 54 -4.00 -5.36 1.03
N ALA A 55 -3.84 -4.05 1.26
CA ALA A 55 -3.37 -3.11 0.25
C ALA A 55 -1.93 -3.41 -0.22
N THR A 56 -1.06 -3.80 0.72
CA THR A 56 0.34 -4.16 0.40
C THR A 56 0.45 -5.49 -0.34
N LEU A 57 -0.53 -6.39 -0.18
CA LEU A 57 -0.62 -7.67 -0.90
C LEU A 57 -1.30 -7.54 -2.26
N LEU A 58 -2.28 -6.64 -2.39
CA LEU A 58 -3.05 -6.46 -3.62
C LEU A 58 -2.20 -6.00 -4.81
N PHE A 59 -1.19 -5.15 -4.57
CA PHE A 59 -0.35 -4.63 -5.64
C PHE A 59 0.37 -5.74 -6.43
N PRO A 60 1.20 -6.60 -5.79
CA PRO A 60 1.84 -7.70 -6.49
C PRO A 60 0.84 -8.75 -6.97
N LEU A 61 -0.24 -9.01 -6.23
CA LEU A 61 -1.25 -10.00 -6.62
C LEU A 61 -1.97 -9.60 -7.92
N VAL A 62 -2.38 -8.34 -8.04
CA VAL A 62 -3.03 -7.80 -9.24
C VAL A 62 -2.04 -7.76 -10.40
N ALA A 63 -0.77 -7.38 -10.16
CA ALA A 63 0.27 -7.41 -11.19
C ALA A 63 0.47 -8.82 -11.77
N LEU A 64 0.53 -9.84 -10.90
CA LEU A 64 0.64 -11.25 -11.31
C LEU A 64 -0.63 -11.77 -12.01
N ALA A 65 -1.81 -11.40 -11.52
CA ALA A 65 -3.06 -11.77 -12.16
C ALA A 65 -3.14 -11.20 -13.59
N ILE A 66 -2.78 -9.93 -13.76
CA ILE A 66 -2.76 -9.32 -15.09
C ILE A 66 -1.68 -9.97 -15.97
N SER A 67 -0.47 -10.20 -15.45
CA SER A 67 0.60 -10.85 -16.21
C SER A 67 0.24 -12.29 -16.64
N THR A 68 -0.44 -13.05 -15.78
CA THR A 68 -0.92 -14.41 -16.14
C THR A 68 -2.03 -14.39 -17.18
N ILE A 69 -2.97 -13.44 -17.10
CA ILE A 69 -4.10 -13.33 -18.04
C ILE A 69 -3.66 -12.81 -19.40
N TRP A 70 -2.80 -11.79 -19.45
CA TRP A 70 -2.46 -11.12 -20.71
C TRP A 70 -1.26 -11.72 -21.42
N GLU A 71 -0.30 -12.25 -20.67
CA GLU A 71 1.00 -12.68 -21.19
C GLU A 71 1.13 -14.21 -21.25
N GLY A 72 0.12 -14.95 -20.76
CA GLY A 72 0.18 -16.41 -20.69
C GLY A 72 1.32 -16.90 -19.78
N TYR A 73 1.63 -16.13 -18.72
CA TYR A 73 2.82 -16.32 -17.91
C TYR A 73 2.89 -17.74 -17.31
N HIS A 74 3.92 -18.49 -17.70
CA HIS A 74 4.21 -19.79 -17.09
C HIS A 74 4.74 -19.58 -15.67
N TRP A 75 3.94 -20.00 -14.69
CA TRP A 75 4.27 -19.93 -13.26
C TRP A 75 5.63 -20.55 -13.00
N THR A 76 6.65 -19.71 -12.88
CA THR A 76 8.00 -20.14 -12.58
C THR A 76 8.15 -20.30 -11.06
N PRO A 77 8.89 -21.31 -10.57
CA PRO A 77 9.04 -21.55 -9.13
C PRO A 77 9.55 -20.32 -8.36
N SER A 78 10.36 -19.48 -9.01
CA SER A 78 10.86 -18.20 -8.48
C SER A 78 9.75 -17.20 -8.15
N ALA A 79 8.75 -17.05 -9.03
CA ALA A 79 7.59 -16.19 -8.80
C ALA A 79 6.76 -16.67 -7.60
N MET A 80 6.56 -17.99 -7.47
CA MET A 80 5.88 -18.57 -6.31
C MET A 80 6.63 -18.31 -5.01
N THR A 81 7.95 -18.50 -4.99
CA THR A 81 8.75 -18.20 -3.78
C THR A 81 8.68 -16.72 -3.40
N GLY A 82 8.66 -15.81 -4.38
CA GLY A 82 8.50 -14.38 -4.11
C GLY A 82 7.14 -14.05 -3.46
N ILE A 83 6.05 -14.62 -3.98
CA ILE A 83 4.71 -14.45 -3.40
C ILE A 83 4.66 -14.98 -1.96
N VAL A 84 5.20 -16.18 -1.73
CA VAL A 84 5.22 -16.79 -0.39
C VAL A 84 6.04 -15.95 0.59
N LEU A 85 7.19 -15.41 0.16
CA LEU A 85 8.04 -14.57 1.00
C LEU A 85 7.36 -13.23 1.36
N ILE A 86 6.68 -12.61 0.40
CA ILE A 86 5.93 -11.36 0.62
C ILE A 86 4.77 -11.60 1.58
N LEU A 87 4.00 -12.68 1.39
CA LEU A 87 2.91 -13.06 2.28
C LEU A 87 3.42 -13.35 3.70
N ALA A 88 4.51 -14.10 3.83
CA ALA A 88 5.13 -14.42 5.11
C ALA A 88 5.65 -13.16 5.84
N GLY A 89 6.33 -12.26 5.12
CA GLY A 89 6.80 -10.99 5.68
C GLY A 89 5.67 -10.09 6.17
N ASN A 90 4.57 -10.01 5.41
CA ASN A 90 3.40 -9.23 5.80
C ASN A 90 2.68 -9.83 7.02
N PHE A 91 2.55 -11.16 7.07
CA PHE A 91 1.95 -11.87 8.21
C PHE A 91 2.73 -11.67 9.52
N LEU A 92 4.07 -11.74 9.46
CA LEU A 92 4.93 -11.48 10.62
C LEU A 92 4.77 -10.04 11.15
N MET A 93 4.71 -9.06 10.25
CA MET A 93 4.50 -7.65 10.61
C MET A 93 3.14 -7.44 11.31
N LEU A 94 2.09 -8.14 10.87
CA LEU A 94 0.76 -8.06 11.48
C LEU A 94 0.76 -8.65 12.89
N GLN A 95 1.42 -9.78 13.09
CA GLN A 95 1.58 -10.40 14.41
C GLN A 95 2.35 -9.48 15.37
N GLN A 96 3.39 -8.79 14.90
CA GLN A 96 4.18 -7.85 15.71
C GLN A 96 3.32 -6.66 16.18
N ARG A 97 2.49 -6.10 15.30
CA ARG A 97 1.57 -4.99 15.65
C ARG A 97 0.55 -5.41 16.71
N ARG A 98 0.06 -6.65 16.66
CA ARG A 98 -0.87 -7.20 17.66
C ARG A 98 -0.24 -7.32 19.06
N ARG A 99 1.03 -7.72 19.14
CA ARG A 99 1.75 -7.82 20.43
C ARG A 99 1.96 -6.45 21.08
N MET A 100 2.28 -5.42 20.28
CA MET A 100 2.48 -4.06 20.79
C MET A 100 1.16 -3.39 21.24
N ALA A 101 0.05 -3.66 20.54
CA ALA A 101 -1.26 -3.13 20.93
C ALA A 101 -1.76 -3.67 22.28
N ILE A 102 -1.42 -4.91 22.63
CA ILE A 102 -1.79 -5.53 23.93
C ILE A 102 -0.99 -4.90 25.07
N SER A 103 0.31 -4.66 24.87
CA SER A 103 1.18 -4.00 25.87
C SER A 103 0.76 -2.54 26.14
N GLN A 104 0.31 -1.80 25.12
CA GLN A 104 -0.20 -0.43 25.33
C GLN A 104 -1.54 -0.37 26.07
N ARG A 105 -2.42 -1.34 25.87
CA ARG A 105 -3.73 -1.39 26.55
C ARG A 105 -3.58 -1.65 28.04
N GLU A 106 -2.67 -2.54 28.40
CA GLU A 106 -2.28 -2.77 29.79
C GLU A 106 -1.61 -1.52 30.39
N SER A 107 -0.87 -0.78 29.55
CA SER A 107 -0.24 0.46 29.98
C SER A 107 -1.18 1.62 30.29
N SER A 108 -2.16 1.81 29.42
CA SER A 108 -3.26 2.74 29.66
C SER A 108 -4.05 2.39 30.92
N ASN A 109 -4.14 1.11 31.27
CA ASN A 109 -4.94 0.67 32.41
C ASN A 109 -4.25 0.98 33.74
N TRP A 110 -2.92 0.81 33.85
CA TRP A 110 -2.19 1.24 35.05
C TRP A 110 -2.18 2.75 35.23
N LEU A 111 -2.19 3.53 34.14
CA LEU A 111 -2.32 4.99 34.22
C LEU A 111 -3.65 5.42 34.85
N ARG A 112 -4.74 4.70 34.56
CA ARG A 112 -6.05 4.95 35.18
C ARG A 112 -6.10 4.59 36.67
N VAL A 113 -5.36 3.57 37.09
CA VAL A 113 -5.27 3.16 38.50
C VAL A 113 -4.36 4.10 39.30
N LEU A 114 -3.25 4.56 38.72
CA LEU A 114 -2.28 5.45 39.39
C LEU A 114 -2.70 6.93 39.38
N MET A 115 -3.47 7.36 38.36
CA MET A 115 -3.95 8.73 38.22
C MET A 115 -5.49 8.73 38.18
N PRO A 116 -6.18 8.50 39.31
CA PRO A 116 -7.62 8.72 39.38
C PRO A 116 -7.89 10.19 39.03
N SER A 117 -8.68 10.40 37.98
CA SER A 117 -9.09 11.72 37.52
C SER A 117 -9.68 12.50 38.69
N LYS A 118 -9.27 13.76 38.85
CA LYS A 118 -9.73 14.64 39.94
C LYS A 118 -11.26 14.79 40.04
N ALA A 119 -12.00 14.38 39.00
CA ALA A 119 -13.46 14.35 38.97
C ALA A 119 -14.10 13.50 40.08
N GLU A 120 -13.47 12.40 40.51
CA GLU A 120 -14.05 11.54 41.56
C GLU A 120 -13.82 12.07 42.98
N ARG A 121 -12.92 13.05 43.16
CA ARG A 121 -12.62 13.62 44.48
C ARG A 121 -13.72 14.55 44.99
N HIS A 122 -14.61 15.04 44.12
CA HIS A 122 -15.68 15.98 44.49
C HIS A 122 -17.04 15.34 44.77
N GLN A 123 -17.20 14.03 44.54
CA GLN A 123 -18.44 13.30 44.88
C GLN A 123 -18.41 12.62 46.25
N ASN A 124 -17.25 12.58 46.91
CA ASN A 124 -17.07 11.96 48.24
C ASN A 124 -16.83 13.00 49.36
N LEU A 125 -17.19 14.27 49.14
CA LEU A 125 -17.23 15.34 50.14
C LEU A 125 -18.67 15.80 50.31
#